data_AF-A0A9P7XBN8-F1
#
_entry.id   AF-A0A9P7XBN8-F1
#
_cell.length_a   1.000
_cell.length_b   1.000
_cell.length_c   1.000
_cell.angle_alpha   90.00
_cell.angle_beta   90.00
_cell.angle_gamma   90.00
#
_symmetry.space_group_name_H-M   'P 1'
#
loop_
_entity.id
_entity.type
_entity.pdbx_description
1 polymer ?
#
loop_
_entity_poly.entity_id
_entity_poly.type
_entity_poly.pdbx_seq_one_letter_code
_entity_poly.pdbx_strand_id
1 'polypeptide(L)'
;MLGEELTQMDRITQLQDAIEQLFIMMNATLVYLMDRTPVGKVSARVPIWKSRGIRQDSPEVFLNGQKELVKDLMDKAKQIQVLIDALPPPDLEDNQAVRLEKIDAEMRVANEEYRQAIQRARALHAELSDTIQFLLVDHQ
;
A
#
# COMPACT_ATOMS: atom_id res chain seq x y z
N MET A 1 2.14 -16.98 5.37
CA MET A 1 0.99 -16.58 4.53
C MET A 1 0.42 -15.19 4.86
N LEU A 2 1.11 -14.30 5.59
CA LEU A 2 0.68 -12.89 5.77
C LEU A 2 1.76 -11.86 5.38
N GLY A 3 2.95 -12.32 4.97
CA GLY A 3 4.04 -11.46 4.51
C GLY A 3 4.07 -11.22 3.00
N GLU A 4 3.39 -12.06 2.20
CA GLU A 4 3.51 -12.08 0.73
C GLU A 4 2.47 -11.21 -0.01
N GLU A 5 1.35 -10.87 0.60
CA GLU A 5 0.33 -10.03 -0.06
C GLU A 5 0.57 -8.53 0.17
N LEU A 6 1.19 -8.14 1.28
CA LEU A 6 1.56 -6.75 1.58
C LEU A 6 2.83 -6.28 0.84
N THR A 7 3.57 -7.21 0.22
CA THR A 7 4.67 -6.94 -0.71
C THR A 7 4.19 -6.55 -2.11
N GLN A 8 2.91 -6.67 -2.44
CA GLN A 8 2.47 -6.49 -3.83
C GLN A 8 2.35 -5.01 -4.26
N MET A 9 2.25 -4.07 -3.33
CA MET A 9 2.34 -2.63 -3.63
C MET A 9 3.45 -2.02 -2.79
N ASP A 10 4.47 -1.46 -3.45
CA ASP A 10 5.55 -0.72 -2.78
C ASP A 10 4.95 0.39 -1.90
N ARG A 11 5.44 0.54 -0.67
CA ARG A 11 4.99 1.58 0.28
C ARG A 11 5.19 2.98 -0.28
N ILE A 12 6.21 3.15 -1.13
CA ILE A 12 6.45 4.40 -1.86
C ILE A 12 5.31 4.66 -2.86
N THR A 13 4.91 3.64 -3.63
CA THR A 13 3.76 3.73 -4.54
C THR A 13 2.46 4.02 -3.77
N GLN A 14 2.24 3.37 -2.63
CA GLN A 14 1.07 3.64 -1.79
C GLN A 14 1.04 5.09 -1.28
N LEU A 15 2.18 5.64 -0.89
CA LEU A 15 2.30 7.04 -0.47
C LEU A 15 2.03 7.99 -1.65
N GLN A 16 2.57 7.69 -2.83
CA GLN A 16 2.33 8.47 -4.04
C GLN A 16 0.83 8.52 -4.37
N ASP A 17 0.17 7.37 -4.42
CA ASP A 17 -1.26 7.27 -4.69
C ASP A 17 -2.10 8.05 -3.65
N ALA A 18 -1.72 7.98 -2.37
CA ALA A 18 -2.40 8.71 -1.31
C ALA A 18 -2.28 10.23 -1.47
N ILE A 19 -1.12 10.73 -1.90
CA ILE A 19 -0.89 12.14 -2.18
C ILE A 19 -1.70 12.58 -3.41
N GLU A 20 -1.70 11.79 -4.48
CA GLU A 20 -2.48 12.07 -5.69
C GLU A 20 -3.99 12.15 -5.38
N GLN A 21 -4.51 11.22 -4.58
CA GLN A 21 -5.89 11.24 -4.10
C GLN A 21 -6.21 12.49 -3.28
N LEU A 22 -5.28 12.97 -2.44
CA LEU A 22 -5.46 14.20 -1.68
C LEU A 22 -5.61 15.41 -2.60
N PHE A 23 -4.80 15.52 -3.66
CA PHE A 23 -4.92 16.60 -4.63
C PHE A 23 -6.24 16.56 -5.41
N ILE A 24 -6.69 15.37 -5.82
CA ILE A 24 -7.97 15.20 -6.49
C ILE A 24 -9.12 15.64 -5.57
N MET A 25 -9.10 15.21 -4.31
CA MET A 25 -10.11 15.56 -3.31
C MET A 25 -10.13 17.07 -3.03
N MET A 26 -8.96 17.71 -2.95
CA MET A 26 -8.86 19.15 -2.77
C MET A 26 -9.46 19.92 -3.96
N ASN A 27 -9.16 19.49 -5.19
CA ASN A 27 -9.74 20.12 -6.37
C ASN A 27 -11.27 19.93 -6.43
N ALA A 28 -11.76 18.72 -6.14
CA ALA A 28 -13.19 18.44 -6.07
C ALA A 28 -13.89 19.30 -4.99
N THR A 29 -13.23 19.51 -3.84
CA THR A 29 -13.72 20.38 -2.77
C THR A 29 -13.82 21.83 -3.23
N LEU A 30 -12.81 22.35 -3.93
CA LEU A 30 -12.82 23.71 -4.48
C LEU A 30 -13.94 23.89 -5.51
N VAL A 31 -14.12 22.93 -6.41
CA VAL A 31 -15.21 22.93 -7.40
C VAL A 31 -16.57 22.90 -6.69
N TYR A 32 -16.74 22.02 -5.70
CA TYR A 32 -17.97 21.93 -4.90
C TYR A 32 -18.29 23.26 -4.21
N LEU A 33 -17.30 23.90 -3.57
CA LEU A 33 -17.49 25.21 -2.94
C LEU A 33 -17.84 26.28 -3.97
N MET A 34 -17.17 26.33 -5.13
CA MET A 34 -17.43 27.34 -6.16
C MET A 34 -18.83 27.23 -6.77
N ASP A 35 -19.33 26.01 -6.94
CA ASP A 35 -20.62 25.73 -7.59
C ASP A 35 -21.81 25.76 -6.64
N ARG A 36 -21.63 25.30 -5.39
CA ARG A 36 -22.72 25.12 -4.42
C ARG A 36 -22.83 26.20 -3.36
N THR A 37 -21.90 27.17 -3.33
CA THR A 37 -21.98 28.29 -2.38
C THR A 37 -23.32 29.03 -2.53
N PRO A 38 -24.13 29.09 -1.46
CA PRO A 38 -25.37 29.85 -1.50
C PRO A 38 -25.04 31.34 -1.66
N VAL A 39 -25.71 32.00 -2.61
CA VAL A 39 -25.54 33.44 -2.80
C VAL A 39 -26.30 34.16 -1.69
N GLY A 40 -25.58 34.59 -0.65
CA GLY A 40 -26.16 35.35 0.46
C GLY A 40 -26.63 36.74 0.02
N LYS A 41 -27.77 37.20 0.54
CA LYS A 41 -28.19 38.60 0.42
C LYS A 41 -27.33 39.46 1.37
N VAL A 42 -26.40 40.23 0.82
CA VAL A 42 -25.54 41.15 1.60
C VAL A 42 -26.33 42.36 2.14
N SER A 43 -27.49 42.69 1.54
CA SER A 43 -28.39 43.74 2.04
C SER A 43 -29.84 43.49 1.60
N ALA A 44 -30.82 43.78 2.47
CA ALA A 44 -32.25 43.65 2.19
C ALA A 44 -32.75 44.52 1.01
N ARG A 45 -31.95 45.52 0.61
CA ARG A 45 -32.30 46.51 -0.41
C ARG A 45 -31.81 46.13 -1.83
N VAL A 46 -30.98 45.11 -1.97
CA VAL A 46 -30.41 44.68 -3.26
C VAL A 46 -30.99 43.32 -3.66
N PRO A 47 -31.89 43.25 -4.65
CA PRO A 47 -32.40 41.98 -5.15
C PRO A 47 -31.32 41.22 -5.93
N ILE A 48 -31.22 39.91 -5.70
CA ILE A 48 -30.29 39.01 -6.40
C ILE A 48 -30.86 38.76 -7.80
N TRP A 49 -30.25 39.32 -8.83
CA TRP A 49 -30.73 39.25 -10.23
C TRP A 49 -30.05 38.15 -11.06
N LYS A 50 -29.06 37.45 -10.49
CA LYS A 50 -28.43 36.27 -11.11
C LYS A 50 -28.54 35.06 -10.17
N SER A 51 -29.56 34.24 -10.40
CA SER A 51 -29.48 32.83 -10.03
C SER A 51 -28.56 32.17 -11.06
N ARG A 52 -27.38 31.69 -10.65
CA ARG A 52 -26.58 30.82 -11.54
C ARG A 52 -27.43 29.57 -11.78
N GLY A 53 -27.48 29.04 -13.00
CA GLY A 53 -28.28 27.85 -13.35
C GLY A 53 -27.88 26.54 -12.64
N ILE A 54 -27.09 26.65 -11.57
CA ILE A 54 -26.57 25.55 -10.75
C ILE A 54 -27.47 25.46 -9.51
N ARG A 55 -27.91 24.24 -9.17
CA ARG A 55 -28.67 23.95 -7.95
C ARG A 55 -27.87 24.41 -6.73
N GLN A 56 -28.35 25.47 -6.08
CA GLN A 56 -27.83 25.90 -4.78
C GLN A 56 -28.31 24.91 -3.72
N ASP A 57 -27.39 24.45 -2.90
CA ASP A 57 -27.74 23.62 -1.75
C ASP A 57 -28.35 24.51 -0.64
N SER A 58 -29.22 23.93 0.18
CA SER A 58 -29.69 24.61 1.39
C SER A 58 -28.49 24.97 2.28
N PRO A 59 -28.47 26.13 2.98
CA PRO A 59 -27.37 26.53 3.85
C PRO A 59 -26.97 25.45 4.87
N GLU A 60 -27.94 24.67 5.37
CA GLU A 60 -27.68 23.56 6.30
C GLU A 60 -26.97 22.38 5.64
N VAL A 61 -27.37 22.02 4.42
CA VAL A 61 -26.76 20.93 3.64
C VAL A 61 -25.34 21.32 3.23
N PHE A 62 -25.13 22.57 2.83
CA PHE A 62 -23.81 23.09 2.48
C PHE A 62 -22.86 23.11 3.68
N LEU A 63 -23.33 23.52 4.86
CA LEU A 63 -22.51 23.54 6.08
C LEU A 63 -22.12 22.12 6.52
N ASN A 64 -23.04 21.15 6.42
CA ASN A 64 -22.74 19.76 6.74
C ASN A 64 -21.77 19.15 5.73
N GLY A 65 -21.95 19.40 4.43
CA GLY A 65 -21.01 18.99 3.38
C GLY A 65 -19.62 19.58 3.60
N GLN A 66 -19.51 20.86 4.00
CA GLN A 66 -18.23 21.47 4.32
C GLN A 66 -17.52 20.76 5.50
N LYS A 67 -18.26 20.40 6.55
CA LYS A 67 -17.70 19.68 7.70
C LYS A 67 -17.22 18.28 7.32
N GLU A 68 -17.96 17.59 6.47
CA GLU A 68 -17.60 16.27 5.93
C GLU A 68 -16.31 16.36 5.09
N LEU A 69 -16.23 17.33 4.16
CA LEU A 69 -15.05 17.53 3.32
C LEU A 69 -13.80 17.86 4.15
N VAL A 70 -13.91 18.70 5.18
CA VAL A 70 -12.79 19.00 6.09
C VAL A 70 -12.37 17.76 6.87
N LYS A 71 -13.33 16.96 7.34
CA LYS A 71 -13.06 15.71 8.04
C LYS A 71 -12.31 14.73 7.13
N ASP A 72 -12.78 14.54 5.90
CA ASP A 72 -12.15 13.63 4.93
C ASP A 72 -10.73 14.06 4.57
N LEU A 73 -10.50 15.36 4.39
CA LEU A 73 -9.16 15.91 4.16
C LEU A 73 -8.23 15.67 5.36
N MET A 74 -8.71 15.87 6.60
CA MET A 74 -7.92 15.61 7.81
C MET A 74 -7.61 14.13 7.99
N ASP A 75 -8.60 13.26 7.76
CA ASP A 75 -8.41 11.82 7.86
C ASP A 75 -7.40 11.32 6.81
N LYS A 76 -7.44 11.87 5.59
CA LYS A 76 -6.44 11.57 4.55
C LYS A 76 -5.05 12.11 4.87
N ALA A 77 -4.93 13.33 5.39
CA ALA A 77 -3.65 13.87 5.83
C ALA A 77 -3.02 13.01 6.95
N LYS A 78 -3.83 12.52 7.88
CA LYS A 78 -3.36 11.61 8.94
C LYS A 78 -2.94 10.24 8.39
N GLN A 79 -3.66 9.70 7.41
CA GLN A 79 -3.25 8.47 6.71
C GLN A 79 -1.88 8.65 6.05
N ILE A 80 -1.64 9.77 5.38
CA ILE A 80 -0.34 10.11 4.78
C ILE A 80 0.76 10.17 5.85
N GLN A 81 0.49 10.78 7.01
CA GLN A 81 1.48 10.82 8.09
C GLN A 81 1.85 9.41 8.58
N VAL A 82 0.88 8.53 8.78
CA VAL A 82 1.13 7.15 9.17
C VAL A 82 1.94 6.41 8.10
N LEU A 83 1.67 6.67 6.82
CA LEU A 83 2.44 6.09 5.71
C LEU A 83 3.88 6.58 5.69
N ILE A 84 4.12 7.86 5.96
CA ILE A 84 5.47 8.44 6.09
C ILE A 84 6.22 7.80 7.26
N ASP A 85 5.57 7.66 8.42
CA ASP A 85 6.18 7.03 9.60
C ASP A 85 6.45 5.53 9.38
N ALA A 86 5.68 4.90 8.50
CA ALA A 86 5.87 3.51 8.10
C ALA A 86 6.91 3.33 6.97
N LEU A 87 7.49 4.40 6.42
CA LEU A 87 8.56 4.26 5.43
C LEU A 87 9.82 3.71 6.12
N PRO A 88 10.52 2.73 5.51
CA PRO A 88 11.82 2.33 6.00
C PRO A 88 12.77 3.55 5.97
N PRO A 89 13.61 3.74 7.01
CA PRO A 89 14.53 4.85 7.04
C PRO A 89 15.45 4.80 5.80
N PRO A 90 15.78 5.97 5.21
CA PRO A 90 16.71 6.01 4.10
C PRO A 90 18.06 5.48 4.57
N ASP A 91 18.49 4.36 3.99
CA ASP A 91 19.82 3.80 4.21
C ASP A 91 20.80 4.43 3.22
N LEU A 92 22.06 4.61 3.62
CA LEU A 92 23.10 5.07 2.70
C LEU A 92 23.41 3.95 1.70
N GLU A 93 23.70 4.30 0.44
CA GLU A 93 23.94 3.32 -0.63
C GLU A 93 25.05 2.31 -0.26
N ASP A 94 26.10 2.77 0.42
CA ASP A 94 27.22 1.92 0.88
C ASP A 94 26.76 0.85 1.89
N ASN A 95 25.88 1.21 2.82
CA ASN A 95 25.33 0.27 3.80
C ASN A 95 24.38 -0.74 3.13
N GLN A 96 23.62 -0.30 2.15
CA GLN A 96 22.77 -1.19 1.35
C GLN A 96 23.59 -2.22 0.59
N ALA A 97 24.67 -1.79 -0.07
CA ALA A 97 25.57 -2.69 -0.80
C ALA A 97 26.18 -3.75 0.12
N VAL A 98 26.69 -3.35 1.29
CA VAL A 98 27.24 -4.28 2.29
C VAL A 98 26.19 -5.26 2.81
N ARG A 99 24.95 -4.79 3.04
CA ARG A 99 23.84 -5.66 3.45
C ARG A 99 23.48 -6.68 2.37
N LEU A 100 23.43 -6.25 1.10
CA LEU A 100 23.17 -7.11 -0.05
C LEU A 100 24.25 -8.19 -0.19
N GLU A 101 25.53 -7.81 -0.14
CA GLU A 101 26.65 -8.76 -0.20
C GLU A 101 26.59 -9.80 0.93
N LYS A 102 26.24 -9.36 2.14
CA LYS A 102 26.07 -10.26 3.28
C LYS A 102 24.92 -11.25 3.04
N ILE A 103 23.77 -10.78 2.58
CA ILE A 103 22.61 -11.63 2.27
C ILE A 103 22.95 -12.64 1.17
N ASP A 104 23.66 -12.22 0.12
CA ASP A 104 24.11 -13.11 -0.96
C ASP A 104 25.06 -14.20 -0.45
N ALA A 105 25.99 -13.83 0.44
CA ALA A 105 26.90 -14.79 1.05
C ALA A 105 26.14 -15.82 1.90
N GLU A 106 25.20 -15.37 2.73
CA GLU A 106 24.33 -16.23 3.54
C GLU A 106 23.46 -17.15 2.67
N MET A 107 22.86 -16.61 1.61
CA MET A 107 22.08 -17.37 0.62
C MET A 107 22.91 -18.44 -0.07
N ARG A 108 24.17 -18.16 -0.40
CA ARG A 108 25.07 -19.14 -1.02
C ARG A 108 25.35 -20.31 -0.09
N VAL A 109 25.62 -20.04 1.19
CA VAL A 109 25.86 -21.08 2.20
C VAL A 109 24.60 -21.91 2.42
N ALA A 110 23.45 -21.27 2.64
CA ALA A 110 22.18 -21.96 2.85
C ALA A 110 21.79 -22.85 1.66
N ASN A 111 22.00 -22.37 0.43
CA ASN A 111 21.75 -23.16 -0.78
C ASN A 111 22.68 -24.37 -0.91
N GLU A 112 23.93 -24.24 -0.49
CA GLU A 112 24.89 -25.36 -0.52
C GLU A 112 24.53 -26.42 0.53
N GLU A 113 24.21 -26.01 1.75
CA GLU A 113 23.71 -26.91 2.79
C GLU A 113 22.44 -27.64 2.35
N TYR A 114 21.53 -26.91 1.69
CA TYR A 114 20.31 -27.48 1.11
C TYR A 114 20.62 -28.53 0.05
N ARG A 115 21.55 -28.27 -0.89
CA ARG A 115 21.98 -29.24 -1.90
C ARG A 115 22.57 -30.50 -1.25
N GLN A 116 23.43 -30.33 -0.25
CA GLN A 116 24.04 -31.45 0.47
C GLN A 116 23.00 -32.27 1.25
N ALA A 117 22.00 -31.64 1.84
CA ALA A 117 20.89 -32.33 2.50
C ALA A 117 20.07 -33.16 1.50
N ILE A 118 19.76 -32.60 0.33
CA ILE A 118 19.06 -33.32 -0.73
C ILE A 118 19.89 -34.51 -1.23
N GLN A 119 21.18 -34.33 -1.47
CA GLN A 119 22.05 -35.42 -1.94
C GLN A 119 22.07 -36.58 -0.94
N ARG A 120 22.20 -36.28 0.36
CA ARG A 120 22.13 -37.29 1.42
C ARG A 120 20.79 -38.02 1.46
N ALA A 121 19.69 -37.28 1.36
CA ALA A 121 18.34 -37.86 1.31
C ALA A 121 18.15 -38.78 0.09
N ARG A 122 18.65 -38.37 -1.08
CA ARG A 122 18.61 -39.19 -2.31
C ARG A 122 19.45 -40.46 -2.18
N ALA A 123 20.66 -40.37 -1.62
CA ALA A 123 21.53 -41.52 -1.42
C ALA A 123 20.89 -42.56 -0.48
N LEU A 124 20.34 -42.11 0.65
CA LEU A 124 19.63 -42.98 1.59
C LEU A 124 18.38 -43.62 0.96
N HIS A 125 17.64 -42.85 0.17
CA HIS A 125 16.48 -43.39 -0.55
C HIS A 125 16.88 -44.47 -1.56
N ALA A 126 17.99 -44.30 -2.27
CA ALA A 126 18.51 -45.30 -3.20
C ALA A 126 18.91 -46.58 -2.45
N GLU A 127 19.67 -46.47 -1.36
CA GLU A 127 20.09 -47.62 -0.54
C GLU A 127 18.88 -48.38 0.05
N LEU A 128 17.87 -47.67 0.55
CA LEU A 128 16.64 -48.30 1.02
C LEU A 128 15.87 -48.99 -0.10
N SER A 129 15.84 -48.40 -1.29
CA SER A 129 15.16 -49.00 -2.45
C SER A 129 15.87 -50.28 -2.90
N ASP A 130 17.20 -50.27 -2.92
CA ASP A 130 18.03 -51.42 -3.30
C ASP A 130 17.88 -52.58 -2.30
N THR A 131 17.86 -52.28 -1.00
CA THR A 131 17.64 -53.31 0.05
C THR A 131 16.24 -53.93 -0.02
N ILE A 132 15.20 -53.12 -0.24
CA ILE A 132 13.84 -53.63 -0.46
C ILE A 132 13.77 -54.51 -1.72
N GLN A 133 14.43 -54.09 -2.80
CA GLN A 133 14.45 -54.84 -4.05
C GLN A 133 15.21 -56.17 -3.91
N PHE A 134 16.35 -56.17 -3.19
CA PHE A 134 17.08 -57.40 -2.86
C PHE A 134 16.20 -58.38 -2.05
N LEU A 135 15.54 -57.90 -0.99
CA LEU A 135 14.65 -58.73 -0.16
C LEU A 135 13.44 -59.29 -0.92
N LEU A 136 12.93 -58.56 -1.92
CA LEU A 136 11.83 -59.04 -2.78
C LEU A 136 12.28 -60.11 -3.79
N VAL A 137 13.53 -60.06 -4.25
CA VAL A 137 14.09 -61.03 -5.21
C VAL A 137 14.56 -62.31 -4.51
N ASP A 138 15.07 -62.22 -3.27
CA ASP A 138 15.55 -63.37 -2.49
C ASP A 138 14.41 -64.26 -1.92
N HIS A 139 13.15 -63.82 -2.08
CA HIS A 139 11.94 -64.53 -1.64
C HIS A 139 11.08 -65.11 -2.77
N GLN A 140 11.63 -65.29 -3.99
CA GLN A 140 11.03 -66.09 -5.08
C GLN A 140 11.81 -67.39 -5.33
#